data_AF-A0A5D0QK00-F1
#
_entry.id   AF-A0A5D0QK00-F1
#
_cell.length_a   1.000
_cell.length_b   1.000
_cell.length_c   1.000
_cell.angle_alpha   90.00
_cell.angle_beta   90.00
_cell.angle_gamma   90.00
#
_symmetry.space_group_name_H-M   'P 1'
#
loop_
_entity.id
_entity.type
_entity.pdbx_description
1 polymer ?
#
loop_
_entity_poly.entity_id
_entity_poly.type
_entity_poly.pdbx_seq_one_letter_code
_entity_poly.pdbx_strand_id
1 'polypeptide(L)'
;MEFKHENLTEVFKGVRLARNSDLKHPHYIFSDEIGSDYMDVHIIDNHKEFRFVIDNFPMRRRFYETNIPFRTLQDFIRALERMNVYIPHQKKAT
;
A
#
# COMPACT_ATOMS: atom_id res chain seq x y z
N MET A 1 8.34 -14.72 4.94
CA MET A 1 6.87 -14.74 4.96
C MET A 1 6.39 -14.43 3.55
N GLU A 2 5.57 -15.31 2.96
CA GLU A 2 4.93 -15.08 1.66
C GLU A 2 4.09 -13.79 1.72
N PHE A 3 4.10 -13.00 0.64
CA PHE A 3 3.27 -11.81 0.57
C PHE A 3 1.81 -12.20 0.32
N LYS A 4 0.93 -11.80 1.23
CA LYS A 4 -0.52 -11.86 1.08
C LYS A 4 -1.05 -10.48 1.38
N HIS A 5 -1.68 -9.84 0.41
CA HIS A 5 -2.10 -8.46 0.58
C HIS A 5 -3.26 -8.32 1.59
N GLU A 6 -4.00 -9.39 1.80
CA GLU A 6 -5.04 -9.52 2.80
C GLU A 6 -4.49 -9.24 4.20
N ASN A 7 -3.22 -9.55 4.43
CA ASN A 7 -2.54 -9.34 5.71
C ASN A 7 -2.06 -7.89 5.90
N LEU A 8 -2.17 -7.01 4.90
CA LEU A 8 -1.62 -5.64 5.00
C LEU A 8 -2.21 -4.87 6.19
N THR A 9 -3.50 -5.02 6.48
CA THR A 9 -4.17 -4.38 7.63
C THR A 9 -3.77 -4.99 8.97
N GLU A 10 -3.27 -6.22 8.98
CA GLU A 10 -2.76 -6.91 10.16
C GLU A 10 -1.30 -6.53 10.42
N VAL A 11 -0.49 -6.48 9.36
CA VAL A 11 0.94 -6.20 9.40
C VAL A 11 1.24 -4.73 9.70
N PHE A 12 0.49 -3.80 9.13
CA PHE A 12 0.80 -2.38 9.21
C PHE A 12 -0.20 -1.61 10.08
N LYS A 13 0.30 -0.74 10.96
CA LYS A 13 -0.53 0.22 11.70
C LYS A 13 -1.00 1.33 10.73
N GLY A 14 -2.25 1.76 10.85
CA GLY A 14 -2.80 2.86 10.03
C GLY A 14 -3.18 2.45 8.60
N VAL A 15 -3.00 1.17 8.22
CA VAL A 15 -3.48 0.64 6.95
C VAL A 15 -4.91 0.14 7.08
N ARG A 16 -5.78 0.61 6.18
CA ARG A 16 -7.20 0.23 6.14
C ARG A 16 -7.60 -0.19 4.73
N LEU A 17 -8.49 -1.17 4.65
CA LEU A 17 -9.18 -1.52 3.40
C LEU A 17 -10.30 -0.49 3.15
N ALA A 18 -10.26 0.18 2.00
CA ALA A 18 -11.33 1.08 1.57
C ALA A 18 -12.55 0.25 1.14
N ARG A 19 -13.70 0.46 1.80
CA ARG A 19 -14.93 -0.34 1.58
C ARG A 19 -15.99 0.32 0.67
N ASN A 20 -15.77 1.55 0.19
CA ASN A 20 -16.65 2.23 -0.80
C ASN A 20 -16.07 2.04 -2.21
N SER A 21 -16.67 1.24 -3.10
CA SER A 21 -17.93 1.39 -3.87
C SER A 21 -17.65 1.97 -5.26
N ASP A 22 -17.15 1.10 -6.15
CA ASP A 22 -17.13 1.16 -7.64
C ASP A 22 -15.95 0.35 -8.20
N LEU A 23 -14.90 0.19 -7.39
CA LEU A 23 -13.74 -0.63 -7.73
C LEU A 23 -14.02 -2.11 -7.47
N LYS A 24 -13.88 -2.95 -8.49
CA LYS A 24 -13.99 -4.42 -8.40
C LYS A 24 -12.79 -5.10 -7.72
N HIS A 25 -11.85 -4.30 -7.21
CA HIS A 25 -10.51 -4.73 -6.83
C HIS A 25 -10.15 -4.24 -5.43
N PRO A 26 -9.36 -5.02 -4.64
CA PRO A 26 -8.90 -4.57 -3.32
C PRO A 26 -8.18 -3.22 -3.39
N HIS A 27 -8.56 -2.31 -2.49
CA HIS A 27 -8.00 -0.96 -2.37
C HIS A 27 -7.62 -0.69 -0.92
N TYR A 28 -6.34 -0.46 -0.67
CA TYR A 28 -5.79 -0.18 0.66
C TYR A 28 -5.35 1.27 0.74
N ILE A 29 -5.68 1.91 1.86
CA ILE A 29 -5.24 3.26 2.19
C ILE A 29 -4.20 3.14 3.30
N PHE A 30 -3.01 3.65 3.02
CA PHE A 30 -1.90 3.80 3.95
C PHE A 30 -1.88 5.27 4.35
N SER A 31 -2.18 5.58 5.61
CA SER A 31 -2.17 6.95 6.12
C SER A 31 -1.31 6.98 7.37
N ASP A 32 -0.54 8.05 7.55
CA ASP A 32 -0.16 8.42 8.91
C ASP A 32 -1.44 8.88 9.64
N GLU A 33 -1.51 8.71 10.96
CA GLU A 33 -2.66 9.19 11.75
C GLU A 33 -2.72 10.74 11.77
N ILE A 34 -1.84 11.44 11.04
CA ILE A 34 -1.55 12.88 11.10
C ILE A 34 -1.66 13.49 9.67
N GLY A 35 -2.74 13.16 8.97
CA GLY A 35 -3.45 14.05 8.06
C GLY A 35 -2.71 14.66 6.86
N SER A 36 -1.54 14.17 6.45
CA SER A 36 -0.76 14.85 5.40
C SER A 36 -0.29 13.95 4.27
N ASP A 37 0.16 12.73 4.60
CA ASP A 37 0.70 11.78 3.65
C ASP A 37 -0.20 10.54 3.59
N TYR A 38 -0.79 10.27 2.42
CA TYR A 38 -1.53 9.04 2.19
C TYR A 38 -1.17 8.38 0.85
N MET A 39 -1.11 7.05 0.88
CA MET A 39 -0.87 6.19 -0.28
C MET A 39 -2.05 5.24 -0.48
N ASP A 40 -2.62 5.25 -1.68
CA ASP A 40 -3.59 4.28 -2.15
C ASP A 40 -2.89 3.15 -2.90
N VAL A 41 -3.21 1.90 -2.56
CA VAL A 41 -2.73 0.70 -3.25
C VAL A 41 -3.91 -0.06 -3.83
N HIS A 42 -3.98 -0.15 -5.15
CA HIS A 42 -4.98 -0.95 -5.87
C HIS A 42 -4.35 -2.24 -6.37
N ILE A 43 -5.08 -3.35 -6.20
CA ILE A 43 -4.61 -4.68 -6.58
C ILE A 43 -5.53 -5.26 -7.66
N ILE A 44 -5.07 -5.22 -8.90
CA ILE A 44 -5.86 -5.54 -10.09
C ILE A 44 -5.45 -6.91 -10.63
N ASP A 45 -6.34 -7.55 -11.41
CA ASP A 45 -6.10 -8.82 -12.10
C ASP A 45 -5.56 -9.95 -11.22
N ASN A 46 -6.25 -10.21 -10.10
CA ASN A 46 -5.92 -11.32 -9.19
C ASN A 46 -4.46 -11.27 -8.70
N HIS A 47 -4.06 -10.11 -8.14
CA HIS A 47 -2.74 -9.84 -7.56
C HIS A 47 -1.58 -9.69 -8.54
N LYS A 48 -1.87 -9.52 -9.83
CA LYS A 48 -0.83 -9.36 -10.84
C LYS A 48 -0.41 -7.91 -11.04
N GLU A 49 -1.31 -6.97 -10.79
CA GLU A 49 -1.06 -5.56 -11.03
C GLU A 49 -1.26 -4.74 -9.76
N PHE A 50 -0.27 -3.91 -9.43
CA PHE A 50 -0.30 -3.00 -8.31
C PHE A 50 -0.22 -1.56 -8.83
N ARG A 51 -1.24 -0.76 -8.50
CA ARG A 51 -1.21 0.68 -8.73
C ARG A 51 -1.10 1.43 -7.41
N PHE A 52 -0.14 2.34 -7.35
CA PHE A 52 0.14 3.19 -6.20
C PHE A 52 -0.18 4.63 -6.56
N VAL A 53 -1.04 5.28 -5.76
CA VAL A 53 -1.26 6.72 -5.82
C VAL A 53 -0.75 7.31 -4.52
N ILE A 54 0.16 8.28 -4.61
CA ILE A 54 0.85 8.85 -3.46
C ILE A 54 0.56 10.33 -3.43
N ASP A 55 -0.03 10.79 -2.33
CA ASP A 55 -0.29 12.20 -2.05
C ASP A 55 0.48 12.62 -0.80
N ASN A 56 1.56 13.40 -1.00
CA ASN A 56 2.45 13.86 0.06
C ASN A 56 2.53 15.38 0.04
N PHE A 57 1.48 16.08 0.48
CA PHE A 57 1.42 17.54 0.39
C PHE A 57 2.60 18.19 1.16
N PRO A 58 3.31 19.19 0.58
CA PRO A 58 3.01 19.96 -0.63
C PRO A 58 3.63 19.41 -1.93
N MET A 59 4.22 18.21 -1.90
CA MET A 59 4.76 17.60 -3.11
C MET A 59 3.65 17.21 -4.09
N ARG A 60 3.99 17.19 -5.38
CA ARG A 60 3.08 16.71 -6.41
C ARG A 60 2.74 15.24 -6.18
N ARG A 61 1.49 14.88 -6.43
CA ARG A 61 1.05 13.49 -6.46
C ARG A 61 1.90 12.65 -7.40
N ARG A 62 2.22 11.43 -6.98
CA ARG A 62 2.97 10.45 -7.77
C ARG A 62 2.13 9.21 -8.03
N PHE A 63 2.34 8.63 -9.20
CA PHE A 63 1.63 7.44 -9.66
C PHE A 63 2.67 6.40 -10.06
N TYR A 64 2.54 5.19 -9.53
CA TYR A 64 3.38 4.05 -9.90
C TYR A 64 2.50 2.86 -10.24
N GLU A 65 2.88 2.11 -11.25
CA GLU A 65 2.21 0.89 -11.66
C GLU A 65 3.26 -0.19 -11.91
N THR A 66 2.97 -1.39 -11.45
CA THR A 66 3.82 -2.56 -11.70
C THR A 66 2.99 -3.80 -11.87
N ASN A 67 3.35 -4.61 -12.86
CA ASN A 67 2.83 -5.96 -13.07
C ASN A 67 3.75 -7.05 -12.49
N ILE A 68 4.77 -6.65 -11.73
CA ILE A 68 5.69 -7.57 -11.06
C ILE A 68 5.07 -7.94 -9.70
N PRO A 69 4.71 -9.21 -9.46
CA PRO A 69 4.14 -9.63 -8.20
C PRO A 69 5.18 -9.59 -7.07
N PHE A 70 4.79 -9.08 -5.91
CA PHE A 70 5.60 -9.15 -4.71
C PHE A 70 5.55 -10.56 -4.13
N ARG A 71 6.71 -11.22 -3.99
CA ARG A 71 6.80 -12.60 -3.49
C ARG A 71 6.82 -12.64 -1.96
N THR A 72 7.45 -11.64 -1.36
CA THR A 72 7.59 -11.52 0.09
C THR A 72 7.16 -10.14 0.58
N LEU A 73 6.79 -10.05 1.86
CA LEU A 73 6.55 -8.76 2.51
C LEU A 73 7.74 -7.80 2.39
N GLN A 74 8.97 -8.35 2.43
CA GLN A 74 10.18 -7.55 2.27
C GLN A 74 10.31 -6.94 0.87
N ASP A 75 9.88 -7.66 -0.18
CA ASP A 75 9.89 -7.13 -1.54
C ASP A 75 8.92 -5.95 -1.68
N PHE A 76 7.74 -6.07 -1.09
CA PHE A 76 6.76 -4.99 -1.03
C PHE A 76 7.33 -3.76 -0.30
N ILE A 77 7.93 -3.95 0.89
CA ILE A 77 8.52 -2.85 1.66
C ILE A 77 9.65 -2.16 0.89
N ARG A 78 10.56 -2.94 0.27
CA ARG A 78 11.64 -2.37 -0.55
C ARG A 78 11.11 -1.57 -1.73
N ALA A 79 9.97 -1.94 -2.30
CA ALA A 79 9.33 -1.15 -3.34
C ALA A 79 8.81 0.19 -2.78
N LEU A 80 8.19 0.19 -1.60
CA LEU A 80 7.79 1.43 -0.92
C LEU A 80 9.00 2.34 -0.62
N GLU A 81 10.12 1.77 -0.13
CA GLU A 81 11.37 2.51 0.10
C GLU A 81 11.88 3.15 -1.18
N ARG A 82 11.89 2.42 -2.30
CA ARG A 82 12.31 2.94 -3.62
C ARG A 82 11.40 4.04 -4.15
N MET A 83 10.10 3.97 -3.85
CA MET A 83 9.15 5.03 -4.20
C MET A 83 9.30 6.27 -3.32
N ASN A 84 10.15 6.24 -2.28
CA ASN A 84 10.36 7.31 -1.32
C ASN A 84 9.01 7.78 -0.73
N VAL A 85 8.25 6.81 -0.20
CA VAL A 85 6.95 7.03 0.44
C VAL A 85 6.99 6.65 1.91
N TYR A 86 6.04 7.19 2.67
CA TYR A 86 5.82 6.77 4.05
C TYR A 86 5.54 5.26 4.10
N ILE A 87 6.25 4.58 4.99
CA ILE A 87 6.04 3.16 5.30
C ILE A 87 5.43 3.12 6.69
N PRO A 88 4.16 2.68 6.83
CA PRO A 88 3.55 2.60 8.14
C PRO A 88 4.32 1.65 9.04
N HIS A 89 4.34 1.96 10.33
CA HIS A 89 4.97 1.08 11.31
C HIS A 89 4.36 -0.31 11.26
N GLN A 90 5.21 -1.33 11.15
CA GLN A 90 4.78 -2.71 11.33
C GLN A 90 4.28 -2.89 12.75
N LYS A 91 3.12 -3.54 12.93
CA LYS A 91 2.69 -4.00 14.24
C LYS A 91 3.72 -5.03 14.70
N LYS A 92 4.33 -4.83 15.87
CA LYS A 92 5.21 -5.84 16.45
C LYS A 92 4.42 -7.14 16.54
N ALA A 93 4.99 -8.25 16.06
CA ALA A 93 4.48 -9.57 16.39
C ALA A 93 4.56 -9.70 17.92
N THR A 94 3.41 -9.72 18.59
CA THR A 94 3.32 -10.06 20.01
C THR A 94 3.62 -11.53 20.22
#